data_AF-A0A947FHC7-F1
#
_entry.id   AF-A0A947FHC7-F1
#
_cell.length_a   1.000
_cell.length_b   1.000
_cell.length_c   1.000
_cell.angle_alpha   90.00
_cell.angle_beta   90.00
_cell.angle_gamma   90.00
#
_symmetry.space_group_name_H-M   'P 1'
#
loop_
_entity.id
_entity.type
_entity.pdbx_description
1 polymer ?
#
loop_
_entity_poly.entity_id
_entity_poly.type
_entity_poly.pdbx_seq_one_letter_code
_entity_poly.pdbx_strand_id
1 'polypeptide(L)'
;MVAAKLVQLYVVTAIIFFAVDILWLGVIAKNFYNRHLGRFFRERVNWTAASIFYSLYILGIMIFAILPGISDASLARTVILGVLYGLFTYATY
;
A
#
# COMPACT_ATOMS: atom_id res chain seq x y z
N MET A 1 -22.43 -1.90 12.96
CA MET A 1 -22.38 -0.94 11.83
C MET A 1 -21.00 -0.30 11.61
N VAL A 2 -20.22 0.02 12.64
CA VAL A 2 -18.85 0.57 12.48
C VAL A 2 -17.87 -0.44 11.87
N ALA A 3 -17.86 -1.69 12.37
CA ALA A 3 -16.97 -2.74 11.86
C ALA A 3 -17.17 -3.01 10.35
N ALA A 4 -18.42 -3.08 9.88
CA ALA A 4 -18.72 -3.29 8.47
C ALA A 4 -18.16 -2.16 7.57
N LYS A 5 -18.22 -0.90 8.03
CA LYS A 5 -17.64 0.23 7.31
C LYS A 5 -16.11 0.18 7.26
N LEU A 6 -15.47 -0.26 8.35
CA LEU A 6 -14.01 -0.43 8.37
C LEU A 6 -13.56 -1.53 7.41
N VAL A 7 -14.26 -2.66 7.37
CA VAL A 7 -14.00 -3.73 6.41
C VAL A 7 -14.19 -3.24 4.97
N GLN A 8 -15.27 -2.50 4.70
CA GLN A 8 -15.51 -1.91 3.38
C GLN A 8 -14.38 -0.95 2.97
N LEU A 9 -13.97 -0.05 3.86
CA LEU A 9 -12.85 0.87 3.60
C LEU A 9 -11.55 0.10 3.33
N TYR A 10 -11.26 -0.93 4.12
CA TYR A 10 -10.08 -1.77 3.92
C TYR A 10 -10.10 -2.44 2.53
N VAL A 11 -11.21 -3.05 2.15
CA VAL A 11 -11.34 -3.74 0.85
C VAL A 11 -11.19 -2.75 -0.31
N VAL A 12 -11.82 -1.58 -0.24
CA VAL A 12 -11.70 -0.54 -1.27
C VAL A 12 -10.25 -0.05 -1.36
N THR A 13 -9.60 0.19 -0.21
CA THR A 13 -8.19 0.60 -0.15
C THR A 13 -7.29 -0.47 -0.77
N ALA A 14 -7.52 -1.73 -0.45
CA ALA A 14 -6.77 -2.86 -0.98
C ALA A 14 -6.89 -2.95 -2.51
N ILE A 15 -8.10 -2.83 -3.06
CA ILE A 15 -8.34 -2.88 -4.51
C ILE A 15 -7.58 -1.76 -5.21
N ILE A 16 -7.67 -0.52 -4.71
CA ILE A 16 -6.99 0.63 -5.31
C ILE A 16 -5.47 0.47 -5.19
N PHE A 17 -4.98 0.07 -4.01
CA PHE A 17 -3.56 -0.17 -3.77
C PHE A 17 -3.00 -1.20 -4.74
N PHE A 18 -3.63 -2.38 -4.85
CA PHE A 18 -3.16 -3.43 -5.75
C PHE A 18 -3.28 -3.04 -7.22
N ALA A 19 -4.28 -2.25 -7.62
CA ALA A 19 -4.36 -1.75 -9.00
C ALA A 19 -3.14 -0.87 -9.34
N VAL A 20 -2.75 0.03 -8.43
CA VAL A 20 -1.57 0.89 -8.60
C VAL A 20 -0.28 0.06 -8.56
N ASP A 21 -0.17 -0.87 -7.61
CA ASP A 21 1.02 -1.71 -7.43
C ASP A 21 1.26 -2.63 -8.63
N ILE A 22 0.22 -3.31 -9.11
CA ILE A 22 0.31 -4.18 -10.30
C ILE A 22 0.67 -3.35 -11.54
N LEU A 23 0.10 -2.16 -11.70
CA LEU A 23 0.46 -1.27 -12.80
C LEU A 23 1.94 -0.86 -12.73
N TRP A 24 2.42 -0.49 -11.54
CA TRP A 24 3.80 -0.09 -11.34
C TRP A 24 4.78 -1.25 -11.54
N LEU A 25 4.64 -2.33 -10.78
CA LEU A 25 5.56 -3.48 -10.81
C LEU A 25 5.42 -4.31 -12.10
N GLY A 26 4.21 -4.45 -12.62
CA GLY A 26 3.89 -5.31 -13.76
C GLY A 26 4.11 -4.66 -15.12
N VAL A 27 4.00 -3.32 -15.21
CA VAL A 27 4.06 -2.59 -16.49
C VAL A 27 5.17 -1.54 -16.47
N ILE A 28 5.09 -0.56 -15.57
CA ILE A 28 5.92 0.65 -15.63
C ILE A 28 7.38 0.34 -15.28
N ALA A 29 7.62 -0.29 -14.13
CA ALA A 29 8.93 -0.51 -13.57
C ALA A 29 9.44 -1.95 -13.77
N LYS A 30 8.67 -2.83 -14.41
CA LYS A 30 9.01 -4.25 -14.63
C LYS A 30 10.43 -4.45 -15.18
N ASN A 31 10.76 -3.74 -16.27
CA ASN A 31 12.07 -3.87 -16.92
C ASN A 31 13.19 -3.25 -16.07
N PHE A 32 12.89 -2.18 -15.33
CA PHE A 32 13.84 -1.53 -14.44
C PHE A 32 14.23 -2.48 -13.28
N TYR A 33 13.23 -3.08 -12.63
CA TYR A 33 13.49 -4.04 -11.55
C TYR A 33 14.18 -5.31 -12.04
N ASN A 34 13.75 -5.89 -13.17
CA ASN A 34 14.43 -7.07 -13.70
C ASN A 34 15.91 -6.81 -14.02
N ARG A 35 16.23 -5.64 -14.58
CA ARG A 35 17.61 -5.28 -14.94
C ARG A 35 18.53 -5.12 -13.71
N HIS A 36 18.05 -4.47 -12.66
CA HIS A 36 18.88 -4.11 -11.51
C HIS A 36 18.75 -5.06 -10.32
N LEU A 37 17.56 -5.64 -10.11
CA LEU A 37 17.22 -6.47 -8.96
C LEU A 37 16.93 -7.93 -9.32
N GLY A 38 16.87 -8.29 -10.61
CA GLY A 38 16.45 -9.63 -11.04
C GLY A 38 17.26 -10.78 -10.42
N ARG A 39 18.55 -10.56 -10.10
CA ARG A 39 19.40 -11.56 -9.41
C ARG A 39 19.05 -11.79 -7.94
N PHE A 40 18.33 -10.86 -7.30
CA PHE A 40 17.89 -10.96 -5.90
C PHE A 40 16.50 -11.58 -5.76
N PHE A 41 15.78 -11.79 -6.86
CA PHE A 41 14.46 -12.39 -6.81
C PHE A 41 14.54 -13.85 -6.38
N ARG A 42 13.69 -14.22 -5.43
CA ARG A 42 13.46 -15.63 -5.10
C ARG A 42 12.79 -16.32 -6.29
N GLU A 43 13.16 -17.58 -6.51
CA GLU A 43 12.51 -18.46 -7.50
C GLU A 43 11.02 -18.68 -7.21
N ARG A 44 10.62 -18.64 -5.93
CA ARG A 44 9.24 -18.83 -5.50
C ARG A 44 8.81 -17.71 -4.56
N VAL A 45 7.60 -17.21 -4.79
CA VAL A 45 6.97 -16.21 -3.93
C VAL A 45 6.68 -16.81 -2.57
N ASN A 46 7.09 -16.11 -1.50
CA ASN A 46 6.64 -16.42 -0.15
C ASN A 46 5.27 -15.76 0.09
N TRP A 47 4.20 -16.49 -0.21
CA TRP A 47 2.83 -15.99 -0.10
C TRP A 47 2.43 -15.60 1.32
N THR A 48 2.96 -16.29 2.33
CA THR A 48 2.70 -15.97 3.74
C THR A 48 3.27 -14.58 4.08
N ALA A 49 4.55 -14.34 3.78
CA ALA A 49 5.18 -13.06 4.04
C ALA A 49 4.52 -11.92 3.24
N ALA A 50 4.21 -12.16 1.95
CA ALA A 50 3.54 -11.18 1.10
C ALA A 50 2.16 -10.80 1.65
N SER A 51 1.35 -11.78 2.05
CA SER A 51 -0.01 -11.53 2.57
C SER A 51 0.02 -10.72 3.86
N ILE A 52 0.94 -11.04 4.77
CA ILE A 52 1.13 -10.29 6.02
C ILE A 52 1.59 -8.86 5.71
N PHE A 53 2.61 -8.70 4.86
CA PHE A 53 3.14 -7.40 4.49
C PHE A 53 2.06 -6.50 3.89
N TYR A 54 1.37 -6.96 2.84
CA TYR A 54 0.35 -6.15 2.19
C TYR A 54 -0.80 -5.82 3.14
N SER A 55 -1.20 -6.75 3.99
CA SER A 55 -2.28 -6.49 4.95
C SER A 55 -1.90 -5.41 5.96
N LEU A 56 -0.67 -5.45 6.48
CA LEU A 56 -0.15 -4.42 7.39
C LEU A 56 0.06 -3.09 6.69
N TYR A 57 0.53 -3.09 5.44
CA TYR A 57 0.73 -1.88 4.66
C TYR A 57 -0.60 -1.15 4.41
N ILE A 58 -1.63 -1.88 3.97
CA ILE A 58 -2.98 -1.34 3.75
C ILE A 58 -3.59 -0.86 5.07
N LEU A 59 -3.42 -1.62 6.16
CA LEU A 59 -3.85 -1.19 7.48
C LEU A 59 -3.15 0.11 7.93
N GLY A 60 -1.85 0.24 7.64
CA GLY A 60 -1.09 1.46 7.87
C GLY A 60 -1.65 2.66 7.11
N ILE A 61 -1.95 2.51 5.82
CA ILE A 61 -2.62 3.56 5.01
C ILE A 61 -3.94 3.97 5.69
N MET A 62 -4.74 3.02 6.15
CA MET A 62 -5.99 3.32 6.84
C MET A 62 -5.78 4.14 8.10
N ILE A 63 -4.88 3.70 8.98
CA ILE A 63 -4.65 4.31 10.29
C ILE A 63 -4.03 5.70 10.16
N PHE A 64 -3.04 5.86 9.27
CA PHE A 64 -2.27 7.09 9.19
C PHE A 64 -2.86 8.11 8.22
N ALA A 65 -3.53 7.71 7.14
CA ALA A 65 -4.03 8.64 6.12
C ALA A 65 -5.56 8.72 6.04
N ILE A 66 -6.24 7.57 5.89
CA ILE A 66 -7.67 7.55 5.57
C ILE A 66 -8.53 7.92 6.77
N LEU A 67 -8.36 7.24 7.90
CA LEU A 67 -9.20 7.44 9.09
C LEU A 67 -9.07 8.87 9.67
N PRO A 68 -7.86 9.46 9.79
CA PRO A 68 -7.73 10.86 10.22
C PRO A 68 -8.39 11.82 9.24
N GLY A 69 -8.20 11.61 7.94
CA GLY A 69 -8.77 12.49 6.91
C GLY A 69 -10.30 12.44 6.82
N ILE A 70 -10.90 11.26 7.01
CA ILE A 70 -12.37 11.12 7.12
C ILE A 70 -12.88 11.82 8.38
N SER A 71 -12.18 11.65 9.51
CA SER A 71 -12.60 12.21 10.80
C SER A 71 -12.64 13.74 10.77
N ASP A 72 -11.70 14.38 10.07
CA ASP A 72 -11.67 15.84 9.92
C ASP A 72 -12.32 16.35 8.63
N ALA A 73 -12.92 15.46 7.83
CA ALA A 73 -13.45 15.76 6.50
C ALA A 73 -12.47 16.56 5.60
N SER A 74 -11.18 16.23 5.65
CA SER A 74 -10.10 17.00 5.02
C SER A 74 -9.26 16.16 4.06
N LEU A 75 -9.42 16.44 2.76
CA LEU A 75 -8.61 15.84 1.71
C LEU A 75 -7.13 16.22 1.84
N ALA A 76 -6.84 17.47 2.20
CA ALA A 76 -5.46 17.93 2.41
C ALA A 76 -4.76 17.12 3.50
N ARG A 77 -5.46 16.82 4.62
CA ARG A 77 -4.91 15.98 5.68
C ARG A 77 -4.66 14.54 5.20
N THR A 78 -5.60 13.95 4.45
CA THR A 78 -5.40 12.61 3.85
C THR A 78 -4.16 12.56 2.98
N VAL A 79 -3.98 13.55 2.09
CA VAL A 79 -2.85 13.58 1.15
C VAL A 79 -1.53 13.77 1.90
N ILE A 80 -1.44 14.74 2.82
CA ILE A 80 -0.20 15.01 3.57
C ILE A 80 0.22 13.79 4.39
N LEU A 81 -0.71 13.19 5.14
CA LEU A 81 -0.37 12.03 5.96
C LEU A 81 -0.09 10.78 5.11
N GLY A 82 -0.76 10.62 3.97
CA GLY A 82 -0.46 9.56 3.01
C GLY A 82 0.94 9.69 2.41
N VAL A 83 1.34 10.91 2.02
CA VAL A 83 2.69 11.20 1.52
C VAL A 83 3.74 10.94 2.61
N LEU A 84 3.49 11.37 3.85
CA LEU A 84 4.40 11.11 4.97
C LEU A 84 4.54 9.62 5.28
N TYR A 85 3.43 8.88 5.29
CA TYR A 85 3.47 7.42 5.46
C TYR A 85 4.29 6.77 4.34
N GLY A 86 4.04 7.15 3.08
CA GLY A 86 4.81 6.71 1.93
C GLY A 86 6.31 7.01 2.08
N LEU A 87 6.66 8.24 2.46
CA LEU A 87 8.04 8.67 2.71
C LEU A 87 8.73 7.79 3.76
N PHE A 88 8.08 7.56 4.91
CA PHE A 88 8.65 6.71 5.95
C PHE A 88 8.84 5.28 5.49
N THR A 89 7.85 4.71 4.76
CA THR A 89 7.99 3.36 4.23
C THR A 89 9.14 3.27 3.21
N TYR A 90 9.28 4.26 2.33
CA TYR A 90 10.35 4.28 1.34
C TYR A 90 11.73 4.46 1.99
N ALA A 91 11.82 5.22 3.09
CA ALA A 91 13.06 5.39 3.84
C ALA A 91 13.53 4.12 4.58
N THR A 92 12.74 3.03 4.56
CA THR A 92 13.18 1.73 5.11
C THR A 92 13.98 0.88 4.13
N TYR A 93 14.03 1.27 2.85
CA TYR A 93 14.93 0.69 1.84
C TYR A 93 16.36 1.18 2.02
#